data_AF-A0A5J4TIF4-F1
#
_entry.id   AF-A0A5J4TIF4-F1
#
_cell.length_a   1.000
_cell.length_b   1.000
_cell.length_c   1.000
_cell.angle_alpha   90.00
_cell.angle_beta   90.00
_cell.angle_gamma   90.00
#
_symmetry.space_group_name_H-M   'P 1'
#
loop_
_entity.id
_entity.type
_entity.pdbx_description
1 polymer ?
#
loop_
_entity_poly.entity_id
_entity_poly.type
_entity_poly.pdbx_seq_one_letter_code
_entity_poly.pdbx_strand_id
1 'polypeptide(L)'
;GRIIHNGYWIEGNSGFSGGSRIGMELNMESNPRSLTFFIDDKEQKNFVINIPKAVRIFCYILLEGASFKINKFEFLSTPTARHGEGSRALEYGKKWKK
;
A
#
# COMPACT_ATOMS: atom_id res chain seq x y z
N GLY A 1 -3.74 -3.92 -10.48
CA GLY A 1 -2.79 -4.18 -9.38
C GLY A 1 -3.41 -5.13 -8.41
N ARG A 2 -2.60 -6.07 -7.89
CA ARG A 2 -3.03 -7.02 -6.86
C ARG A 2 -2.24 -6.76 -5.59
N ILE A 3 -2.88 -6.94 -4.45
CA ILE A 3 -2.24 -7.02 -3.14
C ILE A 3 -2.46 -8.42 -2.57
N ILE A 4 -1.48 -8.94 -1.83
CA ILE A 4 -1.52 -10.28 -1.25
C ILE A 4 -1.30 -10.22 0.26
N HIS A 5 -2.07 -11.00 1.00
CA HIS A 5 -1.82 -11.26 2.42
C HIS A 5 -2.13 -12.72 2.75
N ASN A 6 -1.17 -13.40 3.40
CA ASN A 6 -1.28 -14.82 3.79
C ASN A 6 -1.75 -15.74 2.65
N GLY A 7 -1.25 -15.52 1.42
CA GLY A 7 -1.63 -16.29 0.23
C GLY A 7 -2.93 -15.85 -0.46
N TYR A 8 -3.67 -14.89 0.10
CA TYR A 8 -4.92 -14.41 -0.48
C TYR A 8 -4.72 -13.13 -1.29
N TRP A 9 -5.01 -13.22 -2.58
CA TRP A 9 -4.90 -12.11 -3.53
C TRP A 9 -6.20 -11.31 -3.64
N ILE A 10 -6.09 -9.99 -3.60
CA ILE A 10 -7.18 -9.06 -3.86
C ILE A 10 -6.84 -8.17 -5.06
N GLU A 11 -7.84 -8.00 -5.92
CA GLU A 11 -7.81 -7.13 -7.11
C GLU A 11 -8.55 -5.81 -6.83
N GLY A 12 -8.48 -4.87 -7.77
CA GLY A 12 -9.19 -3.59 -7.72
C GLY A 12 -8.31 -2.37 -7.53
N ASN A 13 -7.01 -2.54 -7.23
CA ASN A 13 -6.04 -1.46 -7.36
C ASN A 13 -5.59 -1.34 -8.82
N SER A 14 -5.05 -0.20 -9.22
CA SER A 14 -4.41 0.00 -10.52
C SER A 14 -3.14 -0.84 -10.64
N GLY A 15 -2.82 -1.29 -11.87
CA GLY A 15 -1.51 -1.85 -12.16
C GLY A 15 -0.44 -0.76 -12.21
N PHE A 16 0.83 -1.15 -12.25
CA PHE A 16 1.94 -0.24 -12.50
C PHE A 16 2.89 -0.85 -13.52
N SER A 17 3.70 -0.03 -14.17
CA SER A 17 4.71 -0.44 -15.15
C SER A 17 6.02 0.30 -14.91
N GLY A 18 7.03 0.05 -15.76
CA GLY A 18 8.26 0.82 -15.73
C GLY A 18 7.96 2.33 -15.83
N GLY A 19 8.55 3.10 -14.92
CA GLY A 19 8.35 4.56 -14.83
C GLY A 19 7.21 5.02 -13.92
N SER A 20 6.31 4.14 -13.48
CA SER A 20 5.26 4.49 -12.52
C SER A 20 5.85 4.91 -11.17
N ARG A 21 5.23 5.89 -10.50
CA ARG A 21 5.54 6.23 -9.11
C ARG A 21 4.68 5.39 -8.17
N ILE A 22 5.32 4.62 -7.31
CA ILE A 22 4.63 3.85 -6.27
C ILE A 22 4.83 4.57 -4.93
N GLY A 23 3.73 4.88 -4.26
CA GLY A 23 3.71 5.46 -2.93
C GLY A 23 3.11 4.49 -1.90
N MET A 24 3.62 4.55 -0.68
CA MET A 24 3.07 3.86 0.48
C MET A 24 3.01 4.85 1.64
N GLU A 25 1.82 5.06 2.20
CA GLU A 25 1.63 5.85 3.41
C GLU A 25 1.32 4.90 4.58
N LEU A 26 2.21 4.88 5.57
CA LEU A 26 2.05 4.13 6.81
C LEU A 26 1.59 5.09 7.91
N ASN A 27 0.31 5.03 8.28
CA ASN A 27 -0.22 5.78 9.40
C ASN A 27 -0.16 4.92 10.67
N MET A 28 0.91 5.12 11.45
CA MET A 28 1.16 4.39 12.69
C MET A 28 0.47 5.01 13.91
N GLU A 29 -0.01 6.25 13.79
CA GLU A 29 -0.67 7.01 14.87
C GLU A 29 -2.21 6.87 14.82
N SER A 30 -2.79 6.49 13.68
CA SER A 30 -4.23 6.27 13.58
C SER A 30 -4.69 5.03 14.34
N ASN A 31 -5.97 5.04 14.74
CA ASN A 31 -6.66 3.88 15.27
C ASN A 31 -7.94 3.62 14.44
N PRO A 32 -7.94 2.64 13.53
CA PRO A 32 -6.90 1.64 13.31
C PRO A 32 -5.66 2.18 12.58
N ARG A 33 -4.47 1.60 12.83
CA ARG A 33 -3.25 1.88 12.04
C ARG A 33 -3.46 1.44 10.61
N SER A 34 -2.97 2.19 9.63
CA SER A 34 -3.24 1.92 8.21
C SER A 34 -1.99 1.92 7.33
N LEU A 35 -2.09 1.18 6.22
CA LEU A 35 -1.18 1.22 5.09
C LEU A 35 -1.98 1.50 3.82
N THR A 36 -1.73 2.64 3.19
CA THR A 36 -2.38 3.07 1.95
C THR A 36 -1.39 3.09 0.80
N PHE A 37 -1.83 2.70 -0.38
CA PHE A 37 -1.01 2.63 -1.58
C PHE A 37 -1.39 3.75 -2.55
N PHE A 38 -0.41 4.20 -3.32
CA PHE A 38 -0.57 5.21 -4.36
C PHE A 38 0.13 4.75 -5.63
N ILE A 39 -0.50 4.96 -6.78
CA ILE A 39 0.11 4.78 -8.11
C ILE A 39 -0.02 6.09 -8.86
N ASP A 40 1.11 6.67 -9.28
CA ASP A 40 1.20 7.97 -9.93
C ASP A 40 0.43 9.05 -9.16
N ASP A 41 0.69 9.10 -7.85
CA ASP A 41 0.09 10.01 -6.87
C ASP A 41 -1.44 9.87 -6.69
N LYS A 42 -2.05 8.84 -7.30
CA LYS A 42 -3.46 8.50 -7.10
C LYS A 42 -3.60 7.45 -6.00
N GLU A 43 -4.38 7.77 -4.98
CA GLU A 43 -4.73 6.85 -3.91
C GLU A 43 -5.44 5.60 -4.46
N GLN A 44 -5.08 4.43 -3.93
CA GLN A 44 -5.62 3.14 -4.38
C GLN A 44 -6.78 2.68 -3.50
N LYS A 45 -7.78 2.06 -4.15
CA LYS A 45 -9.03 1.59 -3.54
C LYS A 45 -8.82 0.71 -2.31
N ASN A 46 -7.99 -0.32 -2.43
CA ASN A 46 -7.76 -1.28 -1.35
C ASN A 46 -6.56 -0.84 -0.51
N PHE A 47 -6.79 -0.68 0.79
CA PHE A 47 -5.79 -0.34 1.79
C PHE A 47 -5.89 -1.29 2.98
N VAL A 48 -4.85 -1.36 3.81
CA VAL A 48 -4.79 -2.28 4.94
C VAL A 48 -4.97 -1.53 6.24
N ILE A 49 -5.76 -2.08 7.17
CA ILE A 49 -5.96 -1.55 8.52
C ILE A 49 -5.54 -2.58 9.59
N ASN A 50 -5.39 -2.12 10.83
CA ASN A 50 -4.93 -2.93 11.97
C ASN A 50 -3.53 -3.51 11.76
N ILE A 51 -2.66 -2.79 11.04
CA ILE A 51 -1.27 -3.21 10.86
C ILE A 51 -0.53 -3.31 12.22
N PRO A 52 0.46 -4.21 12.36
CA PRO A 52 1.23 -4.37 13.60
C PRO A 52 1.93 -3.08 14.04
N LYS A 53 2.30 -2.98 15.32
CA LYS A 53 3.02 -1.81 15.87
C LYS A 53 4.44 -1.63 15.32
N ALA A 54 5.00 -2.67 14.71
CA ALA A 54 6.31 -2.64 14.09
C ALA A 54 6.23 -3.26 12.69
N VAL A 55 6.78 -2.57 11.71
CA VAL A 55 6.79 -2.99 10.31
C VAL A 55 8.19 -2.82 9.72
N ARG A 56 8.51 -3.63 8.71
CA ARG A 56 9.71 -3.47 7.88
C ARG A 56 9.26 -3.42 6.43
N ILE A 57 9.85 -2.52 5.66
CA ILE A 57 9.59 -2.37 4.23
C ILE A 57 10.64 -3.18 3.47
N PHE A 58 10.18 -4.02 2.55
CA PHE A 58 11.05 -4.80 1.66
C PHE A 58 10.62 -4.57 0.22
N CYS A 59 11.60 -4.54 -0.68
CA CYS A 59 11.37 -4.48 -2.12
C CYS A 59 11.97 -5.73 -2.75
N TYR A 60 11.19 -6.43 -3.57
CA TYR A 60 11.62 -7.61 -4.29
C TYR A 60 11.61 -7.33 -5.79
N ILE A 61 12.75 -7.55 -6.45
CA ILE A 61 12.92 -7.38 -7.90
C ILE A 61 13.11 -8.78 -8.49
N LEU A 62 12.22 -9.16 -9.42
CA LEU A 62 12.24 -10.48 -10.05
C LEU A 62 13.00 -10.50 -11.38
N LEU A 63 12.86 -9.43 -12.17
CA LEU A 63 13.35 -9.39 -13.55
C LEU A 63 14.80 -8.87 -13.61
N GLU A 64 15.61 -9.48 -14.46
CA GLU A 64 16.97 -9.01 -14.73
C GLU A 64 16.96 -7.58 -15.29
N GLY A 65 17.89 -6.74 -14.81
CA GLY A 65 17.99 -5.33 -15.19
C GLY A 65 16.89 -4.42 -14.62
N ALA A 66 15.88 -4.96 -13.93
CA ALA A 66 14.89 -4.13 -13.27
C ALA A 66 15.50 -3.40 -12.08
N SER A 67 15.10 -2.15 -11.90
CA SER A 67 15.57 -1.30 -10.82
C SER A 67 14.46 -0.35 -10.40
N PHE A 68 14.61 0.22 -9.21
CA PHE A 68 13.79 1.32 -8.74
C PHE A 68 14.69 2.36 -8.07
N LYS A 69 14.15 3.56 -7.91
CA LYS A 69 14.78 4.65 -7.18
C LYS A 69 13.83 5.10 -6.08
N ILE A 70 14.36 5.27 -4.87
CA ILE A 70 13.63 5.91 -3.78
C ILE A 70 13.69 7.41 -4.01
N ASN A 71 12.55 8.01 -4.36
CA ASN A 71 12.46 9.45 -4.56
C ASN A 71 12.20 10.20 -3.25
N LYS A 72 11.44 9.60 -2.33
CA LYS A 72 11.06 10.18 -1.05
C LYS A 72 10.97 9.09 0.02
N PHE A 73 11.47 9.41 1.20
CA PHE A 73 11.26 8.66 2.43
C PHE A 73 11.22 9.67 3.56
N GLU A 74 10.01 10.11 3.92
CA GLU A 74 9.80 11.25 4.80
C GLU A 74 8.70 10.95 5.83
N PHE A 75 8.79 11.63 6.96
CA PHE A 75 7.71 11.65 7.95
C PHE A 75 6.73 12.75 7.60
N LEU A 76 5.44 12.43 7.58
CA LEU A 76 4.36 13.39 7.32
C LEU A 76 3.68 13.73 8.65
N SER A 77 3.56 15.02 8.96
CA SER A 77 2.85 15.49 10.16
C SER A 77 1.34 15.26 10.10
N THR A 78 0.79 15.17 8.89
CA THR A 78 -0.62 14.91 8.64
C THR A 78 -0.76 13.85 7.55
N PRO A 79 -1.68 12.88 7.69
CA PRO A 79 -1.95 11.89 6.65
C PRO A 79 -2.44 12.56 5.36
N THR A 80 -2.05 12.01 4.21
CA THR A 80 -2.54 12.45 2.90
C THR A 80 -3.64 11.53 2.36
N ALA A 81 -3.68 10.27 2.82
CA ALA A 81 -4.73 9.33 2.47
C ALA A 81 -6.10 9.82 2.96
N ARG A 82 -7.10 9.78 2.08
CA ARG A 82 -8.46 10.27 2.33
C ARG A 82 -9.49 9.15 2.52
N HIS A 83 -9.22 7.97 1.96
CA HIS A 83 -10.13 6.81 1.94
C HIS A 83 -11.56 7.19 1.51
N GLY A 84 -11.66 7.84 0.33
CA GLY A 84 -12.94 8.31 -0.23
C GLY A 84 -13.93 7.20 -0.57
N GLU A 85 -15.09 7.58 -1.11
CA GLU A 85 -16.15 6.64 -1.49
C GLU A 85 -15.63 5.51 -2.40
N GLY A 86 -16.07 4.28 -2.11
CA GLY A 86 -15.63 3.09 -2.83
C GLY A 86 -14.29 2.51 -2.36
N SER A 87 -13.60 3.14 -1.42
CA SER A 87 -12.41 2.57 -0.76
C SER A 87 -12.77 1.34 0.07
N ARG A 88 -11.80 0.41 0.19
CA ARG A 88 -11.96 -0.85 0.91
C ARG A 88 -10.84 -1.05 1.91
N ALA A 89 -11.18 -1.00 3.19
CA ALA A 89 -10.29 -1.39 4.27
C ALA A 89 -10.19 -2.91 4.36
N LEU A 90 -8.97 -3.44 4.35
CA LEU A 90 -8.66 -4.85 4.51
C LEU A 90 -7.96 -5.08 5.85
N GLU A 91 -8.53 -5.91 6.71
CA GLU A 91 -7.97 -6.14 8.04
C GLU A 91 -6.73 -7.05 7.98
N TYR A 92 -5.64 -6.58 8.55
CA TYR A 92 -4.42 -7.38 8.70
C TYR A 92 -4.68 -8.63 9.55
N GLY A 93 -4.09 -9.76 9.16
CA GLY A 93 -4.26 -11.05 9.84
C GLY A 93 -5.55 -11.77 9.50
N LYS A 94 -6.47 -11.16 8.75
CA LYS A 94 -7.71 -11.81 8.29
C LYS A 94 -7.59 -12.28 6.85
N LYS A 95 -8.39 -13.29 6.51
CA LYS A 95 -8.57 -13.71 5.11
C LYS A 95 -9.29 -12.62 4.34
N TRP A 96 -8.65 -12.11 3.29
CA TRP A 96 -9.27 -11.15 2.40
C TRP A 96 -10.17 -11.87 1.38
N LYS A 97 -11.42 -11.44 1.30
CA LYS A 97 -12.41 -11.96 0.34
C LYS A 97 -12.51 -10.98 -0.83
N LYS A 98 -12.80 -11.48 -2.04
CA LYS A 98 -13.03 -10.62 -3.21
C LYS A 98 -14.24 -9.70 -2.98
#